data_AF-A0A5R9PB66-F1
#
_entry.id   AF-A0A5R9PB66-F1
#
_cell.length_a   1.000
_cell.length_b   1.000
_cell.length_c   1.000
_cell.angle_alpha   90.00
_cell.angle_beta   90.00
_cell.angle_gamma   90.00
#
_symmetry.space_group_name_H-M   'P 1'
#
loop_
_entity.id
_entity.type
_entity.pdbx_description
1 polymer ?
#
loop_
_entity_poly.entity_id
_entity_poly.type
_entity_poly.pdbx_seq_one_letter_code
_entity_poly.pdbx_strand_id
1 'polypeptide(L)'
;MHPFPRKKSHLDSQGKTAAAAMALLDVIEERLHEKDAARRLREEIGLNWSMITAVQYLSGKEAIGAVARLPADWSHGGRTRKDVLHAIILAADAVNNARPDGQTLCASYLAKHLKGMDREALLAQVEERGAG
;
A
#
# COMPACT_ATOMS: atom_id res chain seq x y z
N MET A 1 -13.11 29.88 10.48
CA MET A 1 -12.25 28.78 9.96
C MET A 1 -13.06 28.02 8.92
N HIS A 2 -12.92 28.35 7.63
CA HIS A 2 -13.62 27.60 6.58
C HIS A 2 -12.89 26.27 6.35
N PRO A 3 -13.61 25.12 6.32
CA PRO A 3 -12.97 23.86 5.95
C PRO A 3 -12.52 23.97 4.49
N PHE A 4 -11.21 23.88 4.25
CA PHE A 4 -10.68 23.75 2.90
C PHE A 4 -11.38 22.57 2.20
N PRO A 5 -11.86 22.72 0.96
CA PRO A 5 -12.51 21.64 0.25
C PRO A 5 -11.51 20.48 0.09
N ARG A 6 -11.82 19.34 0.71
CA ARG A 6 -11.01 18.13 0.56
C ARG A 6 -11.13 17.69 -0.91
N LYS A 7 -10.01 17.65 -1.64
CA LYS A 7 -9.98 17.04 -2.98
C LYS A 7 -10.52 15.62 -2.86
N LYS A 8 -11.50 15.30 -3.71
CA LYS A 8 -12.06 13.94 -3.81
C LYS A 8 -11.16 13.15 -4.76
N SER A 9 -10.94 11.88 -4.45
CA SER A 9 -10.18 10.99 -5.33
C SER A 9 -10.95 10.76 -6.64
N HIS A 10 -10.20 10.51 -7.72
CA HIS A 10 -10.76 10.04 -8.99
C HIS A 10 -11.10 8.55 -8.96
N LEU A 11 -10.57 7.81 -7.98
CA LEU A 11 -10.74 6.37 -7.84
C LEU A 11 -11.59 6.04 -6.61
N ASP A 12 -12.32 4.93 -6.72
CA ASP A 12 -13.01 4.33 -5.60
C ASP A 12 -12.02 3.62 -4.64
N SER A 13 -12.53 2.98 -3.60
CA SER A 13 -11.67 2.27 -2.64
C SER A 13 -10.83 1.16 -3.29
N GLN A 14 -11.35 0.47 -4.30
CA GLN A 14 -10.65 -0.64 -4.97
C GLN A 14 -9.54 -0.10 -5.87
N GLY A 15 -9.83 0.91 -6.69
CA GLY A 15 -8.85 1.58 -7.53
C GLY A 15 -7.73 2.23 -6.72
N LYS A 16 -8.05 2.93 -5.62
CA LYS A 16 -7.04 3.50 -4.71
C LYS A 16 -6.14 2.42 -4.12
N THR A 17 -6.72 1.32 -3.67
CA THR A 17 -5.98 0.20 -3.07
C THR A 17 -5.05 -0.45 -4.09
N ALA A 18 -5.54 -0.70 -5.31
CA ALA A 18 -4.72 -1.23 -6.39
C ALA A 18 -3.58 -0.27 -6.76
N ALA A 19 -3.86 1.03 -6.96
CA ALA A 19 -2.86 2.04 -7.30
C ALA A 19 -1.78 2.19 -6.22
N ALA A 20 -2.18 2.26 -4.95
CA ALA A 20 -1.25 2.32 -3.82
C ALA A 20 -0.39 1.05 -3.72
N ALA A 21 -0.99 -0.12 -3.89
CA ALA A 21 -0.28 -1.39 -3.84
C ALA A 21 0.74 -1.51 -4.97
N MET A 22 0.36 -1.15 -6.21
CA MET A 22 1.26 -1.13 -7.35
C MET A 22 2.45 -0.20 -7.12
N ALA A 23 2.20 1.04 -6.68
CA ALA A 23 3.26 1.98 -6.38
C ALA A 23 4.22 1.46 -5.30
N LEU A 24 3.70 0.82 -4.24
CA LEU A 24 4.52 0.24 -3.18
C LEU A 24 5.39 -0.91 -3.70
N LEU A 25 4.79 -1.86 -4.42
CA LEU A 25 5.51 -3.02 -4.95
C LEU A 25 6.56 -2.61 -5.98
N ASP A 26 6.26 -1.67 -6.88
CA ASP A 26 7.21 -1.20 -7.88
C ASP A 26 8.40 -0.46 -7.24
N VAL A 27 8.20 0.21 -6.09
CA VAL A 27 9.29 0.81 -5.31
C VAL A 27 10.14 -0.27 -4.62
N ILE A 28 9.51 -1.29 -4.02
CA ILE A 28 10.22 -2.39 -3.35
C ILE A 28 11.06 -3.20 -4.35
N GLU A 29 10.53 -3.43 -5.54
CA GLU A 29 11.19 -4.16 -6.63
C GLU A 29 12.17 -3.29 -7.42
N GLU A 30 12.43 -2.06 -6.97
CA GLU A 30 13.33 -1.09 -7.60
C GLU A 30 12.98 -0.75 -9.06
N ARG A 31 11.74 -1.03 -9.47
CA ARG A 31 11.19 -0.67 -10.79
C ARG A 31 10.77 0.79 -10.87
N LEU A 32 10.54 1.42 -9.71
CA LEU A 32 10.10 2.80 -9.61
C LEU A 32 10.81 3.51 -8.46
N HIS A 33 11.41 4.67 -8.74
CA HIS A 33 11.98 5.50 -7.69
C HIS A 33 10.89 6.18 -6.86
N GLU A 34 11.11 6.39 -5.57
CA GLU A 34 10.10 6.91 -4.62
C GLU A 34 9.47 8.25 -5.09
N LYS A 35 10.30 9.14 -5.64
CA LYS A 35 9.84 10.43 -6.19
C LYS A 35 8.87 10.27 -7.36
N ASP A 36 9.13 9.31 -8.23
CA ASP A 36 8.27 8.99 -9.38
C ASP A 36 7.01 8.26 -8.94
N ALA A 37 7.09 7.44 -7.90
CA ALA A 37 5.92 6.81 -7.29
C ALA A 37 4.97 7.85 -6.69
N ALA A 38 5.49 8.87 -5.99
CA ALA A 38 4.67 9.97 -5.49
C ALA A 38 4.04 10.80 -6.63
N ARG A 39 4.72 10.98 -7.78
CA ARG A 39 4.11 11.62 -8.96
C ARG A 39 2.96 10.76 -9.49
N ARG A 40 3.21 9.48 -9.73
CA ARG A 40 2.22 8.51 -10.25
C ARG A 40 0.97 8.45 -9.38
N LEU A 41 1.13 8.37 -8.06
CA LEU A 41 0.00 8.36 -7.12
C LEU A 41 -0.87 9.62 -7.25
N ARG A 42 -0.27 10.79 -7.47
CA ARG A 42 -1.03 12.04 -7.66
C ARG A 42 -1.82 12.05 -8.95
N GLU A 43 -1.22 11.55 -10.02
CA GLU A 43 -1.82 11.48 -11.35
C GLU A 43 -2.97 10.46 -11.37
N GLU A 44 -2.75 9.26 -10.84
CA GLU A 44 -3.75 8.17 -10.86
C GLU A 44 -4.89 8.40 -9.85
N ILE A 45 -4.57 8.76 -8.60
CA ILE A 45 -5.56 8.82 -7.52
C ILE A 45 -6.26 10.20 -7.47
N GLY A 46 -5.62 11.24 -8.02
CA GLY A 46 -6.09 12.63 -7.96
C GLY A 46 -5.87 13.30 -6.59
N LEU A 47 -5.16 12.64 -5.68
CA LEU A 47 -4.86 13.12 -4.33
C LEU A 47 -3.36 13.41 -4.19
N ASN A 48 -2.99 14.36 -3.32
CA ASN A 48 -1.58 14.66 -3.04
C ASN A 48 -0.93 13.58 -2.15
N TRP A 49 -0.94 12.32 -2.59
CA TRP A 49 -0.40 11.19 -1.86
C TRP A 49 1.11 11.09 -2.02
N SER A 50 1.78 10.91 -0.90
CA SER A 50 3.17 10.47 -0.82
C SER A 50 3.24 8.94 -0.68
N MET A 51 4.43 8.36 -0.80
CA MET A 51 4.62 6.93 -0.52
C MET A 51 4.27 6.56 0.93
N ILE A 52 4.56 7.45 1.90
CA ILE A 52 4.16 7.26 3.30
C ILE A 52 2.64 7.21 3.42
N THR A 53 1.93 8.10 2.71
CA THR A 53 0.46 8.12 2.70
C THR A 53 -0.12 6.84 2.09
N ALA A 54 0.47 6.35 1.00
CA ALA A 54 0.05 5.10 0.38
C ALA A 54 0.22 3.91 1.33
N VAL A 55 1.36 3.83 2.03
CA VAL A 55 1.63 2.78 3.02
C VAL A 55 0.65 2.85 4.19
N GLN A 56 0.41 4.05 4.74
CA GLN A 56 -0.57 4.24 5.82
C GLN A 56 -1.97 3.84 5.37
N TYR A 57 -2.37 4.22 4.16
CA TYR A 57 -3.67 3.82 3.59
C TYR A 57 -3.79 2.30 3.46
N LEU A 58 -2.77 1.65 2.90
CA LEU A 58 -2.73 0.19 2.72
C LEU A 58 -2.77 -0.56 4.05
N SER A 59 -2.19 -0.01 5.12
CA SER A 59 -2.28 -0.60 6.47
C SER A 59 -3.67 -0.48 7.12
N GLY A 60 -4.60 0.26 6.51
CA GLY A 60 -5.92 0.56 7.06
C GLY A 60 -7.03 -0.43 6.67
N LYS A 61 -8.11 -0.43 7.46
CA LYS A 61 -9.31 -1.27 7.23
C LYS A 61 -9.99 -1.02 5.87
N GLU A 62 -9.87 0.19 5.32
CA GLU A 62 -10.45 0.53 4.01
C GLU A 62 -9.80 -0.31 2.89
N ALA A 63 -8.47 -0.42 2.89
CA ALA A 63 -7.73 -1.20 1.89
C ALA A 63 -8.01 -2.70 2.02
N ILE A 64 -8.09 -3.22 3.25
CA ILE A 64 -8.46 -4.61 3.53
C ILE A 64 -9.85 -4.93 2.99
N GLY A 65 -10.84 -4.08 3.26
CA GLY A 65 -12.19 -4.25 2.72
C GLY A 65 -12.23 -4.15 1.19
N ALA A 66 -11.41 -3.29 0.60
CA ALA A 66 -11.34 -3.10 -0.84
C ALA A 66 -10.75 -4.30 -1.58
N VAL A 67 -9.65 -4.89 -1.08
CA VAL A 67 -9.04 -6.09 -1.67
C VAL A 67 -9.96 -7.32 -1.52
N ALA A 68 -10.71 -7.41 -0.42
CA ALA A 68 -11.68 -8.48 -0.20
C ALA A 68 -12.81 -8.48 -1.25
N ARG A 69 -13.18 -7.30 -1.76
CA ARG A 69 -14.19 -7.13 -2.82
C ARG A 69 -13.64 -7.29 -4.24
N LEU A 70 -12.32 -7.40 -4.42
CA LEU A 70 -11.76 -7.68 -5.75
C LEU A 70 -12.14 -9.10 -6.19
N PRO A 71 -12.49 -9.30 -7.48
CA PRO A 71 -12.67 -10.64 -8.06
C PRO A 71 -11.45 -11.55 -7.82
N ALA A 72 -11.68 -12.86 -7.68
CA ALA A 72 -10.60 -13.80 -7.41
C ALA A 72 -9.56 -13.86 -8.55
N ASP A 73 -10.02 -13.67 -9.79
CA ASP A 73 -9.24 -13.61 -11.03
C ASP A 73 -8.78 -12.18 -11.39
N TRP A 74 -8.96 -11.22 -10.49
CA TRP A 74 -8.58 -9.83 -10.76
C TRP A 74 -7.09 -9.71 -11.05
N SER A 75 -6.79 -9.02 -12.14
CA SER A 75 -5.45 -8.59 -12.50
C SER A 75 -5.47 -7.22 -13.18
N HIS A 76 -4.41 -6.45 -12.97
CA HIS A 76 -4.23 -5.15 -13.61
C HIS A 76 -2.74 -4.79 -13.62
N GLY A 77 -2.23 -4.29 -14.75
CA GLY A 77 -0.85 -3.82 -14.86
C GLY A 77 0.21 -4.89 -14.49
N GLY A 78 -0.08 -6.16 -14.77
CA GLY A 78 0.79 -7.29 -14.40
C GLY A 78 0.76 -7.68 -12.92
N ARG A 79 -0.13 -7.07 -12.12
CA ARG A 79 -0.38 -7.44 -10.72
C ARG A 79 -1.69 -8.20 -10.59
N THR A 80 -1.73 -9.12 -9.64
CA THR A 80 -2.89 -9.93 -9.28
C THR A 80 -3.52 -9.45 -7.97
N ARG A 81 -4.71 -9.97 -7.62
CA ARG A 81 -5.31 -9.75 -6.30
C ARG A 81 -4.38 -10.17 -5.16
N LYS A 82 -3.62 -11.26 -5.36
CA LYS A 82 -2.63 -11.74 -4.38
C LYS A 82 -1.53 -10.72 -4.16
N ASP A 83 -1.03 -10.09 -5.22
CA ASP A 83 -0.02 -9.02 -5.10
C ASP A 83 -0.53 -7.82 -4.30
N VAL A 84 -1.79 -7.42 -4.54
CA VAL A 84 -2.42 -6.32 -3.78
C VAL A 84 -2.55 -6.67 -2.30
N LEU A 85 -3.00 -7.89 -1.99
CA LEU A 85 -3.04 -8.38 -0.60
C LEU A 85 -1.63 -8.35 0.01
N HIS A 86 -0.62 -8.80 -0.74
CA HIS A 86 0.76 -8.78 -0.30
C HIS A 86 1.24 -7.39 0.09
N ALA A 87 0.94 -6.38 -0.73
CA ALA A 87 1.29 -4.99 -0.46
C ALA A 87 0.62 -4.45 0.81
N ILE A 88 -0.63 -4.85 1.08
CA ILE A 88 -1.36 -4.50 2.31
C ILE A 88 -0.65 -5.07 3.53
N ILE A 89 -0.23 -6.33 3.46
CA ILE A 89 0.46 -6.99 4.58
C ILE A 89 1.82 -6.35 4.82
N LEU A 90 2.60 -6.12 3.76
CA LEU A 90 3.88 -5.42 3.83
C LEU A 90 3.72 -4.04 4.46
N ALA A 91 2.69 -3.29 4.06
CA ALA A 91 2.40 -1.98 4.62
C ALA A 91 1.98 -2.04 6.11
N ALA A 92 1.19 -3.04 6.50
CA ALA A 92 0.79 -3.25 7.88
C ALA A 92 2.00 -3.62 8.76
N ASP A 93 2.85 -4.55 8.31
CA ASP A 93 4.08 -4.93 9.00
C ASP A 93 5.02 -3.72 9.17
N ALA A 94 5.28 -3.02 8.07
CA ALA A 94 6.01 -1.77 8.03
C ALA A 94 5.54 -0.75 9.07
N VAL A 95 4.21 -0.54 9.18
CA VAL A 95 3.63 0.42 10.12
C VAL A 95 3.72 -0.07 11.56
N ASN A 96 3.59 -1.38 11.79
CA ASN A 96 3.70 -1.97 13.13
C ASN A 96 5.15 -1.99 13.63
N ASN A 97 6.12 -2.32 12.78
CA ASN A 97 7.53 -2.46 13.13
C ASN A 97 8.32 -1.16 13.09
N ALA A 98 7.83 -0.12 12.44
CA ALA A 98 8.44 1.22 12.52
C ALA A 98 8.00 2.02 13.75
N ARG A 99 7.22 1.43 14.66
CA ARG A 99 6.79 2.04 15.92
C ARG A 99 7.37 1.36 17.19
N PRO A 100 8.70 1.10 17.33
CA PRO A 100 9.23 0.75 18.65
C PRO A 100 9.20 1.96 19.60
N ASP A 101 9.44 3.18 19.08
CA ASP A 101 9.75 4.37 19.90
C ASP A 101 8.83 5.58 19.65
N GLY A 102 7.72 5.40 18.93
CA GLY A 102 6.77 6.49 18.63
C GLY A 102 7.24 7.53 17.60
N GLN A 103 8.37 7.31 16.92
CA GLN A 103 8.85 8.22 15.87
C GLN A 103 8.10 8.07 14.54
N THR A 104 8.07 9.18 13.79
CA THR A 104 7.42 9.29 12.48
C THR A 104 8.16 8.45 11.43
N LEU A 105 7.43 7.57 10.75
CA LEU A 105 7.89 6.79 9.60
C LEU A 105 8.50 7.68 8.51
N CYS A 106 9.83 7.69 8.40
CA CYS A 106 10.52 8.26 7.25
C CYS A 106 10.56 7.22 6.12
N ALA A 107 10.30 7.64 4.88
CA ALA A 107 10.24 6.77 3.72
C ALA A 107 11.53 5.96 3.49
N SER A 108 12.69 6.52 3.84
CA SER A 108 13.98 5.83 3.76
C SER A 108 14.15 4.71 4.79
N TYR A 109 13.53 4.83 5.97
CA TYR A 109 13.51 3.77 6.98
C TYR A 109 12.62 2.62 6.53
N LEU A 110 11.47 2.97 5.96
CA LEU A 110 10.52 2.03 5.40
C LEU A 110 11.12 1.18 4.27
N ALA A 111 11.83 1.83 3.33
CA ALA A 111 12.47 1.15 2.21
C ALA A 111 13.55 0.15 2.67
N LYS A 112 14.27 0.44 3.76
CA LYS A 112 15.27 -0.48 4.34
C LYS A 112 14.62 -1.70 4.98
N HIS A 113 13.52 -1.51 5.71
CA HIS A 113 12.78 -2.61 6.34
C HIS A 113 12.15 -3.56 5.31
N LEU A 114 11.60 -2.99 4.23
CA LEU A 114 10.95 -3.76 3.16
C LEU A 114 11.92 -4.58 2.31
N LYS A 115 13.19 -4.18 2.19
CA LYS A 115 14.22 -4.92 1.43
C LYS A 115 14.59 -6.28 2.03
N GLY A 116 14.28 -6.54 3.30
CA GLY A 116 14.65 -7.78 3.99
C GLY A 116 13.54 -8.82 4.12
N MET A 117 12.35 -8.57 3.56
CA MET A 117 11.17 -9.38 3.86
C MET A 117 10.88 -10.42 2.78
N ASP A 118 10.79 -11.69 3.18
CA ASP A 118 10.43 -12.79 2.29
C ASP A 118 8.92 -12.79 2.01
N ARG A 119 8.58 -12.72 0.71
CA ARG A 119 7.21 -12.67 0.19
C ARG A 119 6.45 -13.96 0.49
N GLU A 120 7.05 -15.14 0.37
CA GLU A 120 6.31 -16.40 0.54
C GLU A 120 5.93 -16.64 2.01
N ALA A 121 6.86 -16.38 2.93
CA ALA A 121 6.64 -16.49 4.37
C ALA A 121 5.55 -15.53 4.89
N LEU A 122 5.40 -14.36 4.26
CA LEU A 122 4.41 -13.37 4.65
C LEU A 122 2.98 -13.73 4.17
N LEU A 123 2.85 -14.36 2.99
CA LEU A 123 1.55 -14.86 2.50
C LEU A 123 1.04 -16.00 3.38
N ALA A 124 1.92 -16.95 3.71
CA ALA A 124 1.56 -18.08 4.56
C ALA A 124 1.00 -17.61 5.92
N GLN A 125 1.64 -16.62 6.55
CA GLN A 125 1.19 -16.08 7.84
C GLN A 125 -0.18 -15.38 7.79
N VAL A 126 -0.58 -14.84 6.63
CA VAL A 126 -1.88 -14.15 6.50
C VAL A 126 -2.98 -15.09 6.06
N GLU A 127 -2.67 -16.14 5.30
CA GLU A 127 -3.59 -17.25 5.07
C GLU A 127 -3.93 -17.96 6.38
N GLU A 128 -2.95 -18.18 7.26
CA GLU A 128 -3.19 -18.75 8.60
C GLU A 128 -4.01 -17.83 9.51
N ARG A 129 -3.81 -16.51 9.45
CA ARG A 129 -4.53 -15.53 10.30
C ARG A 129 -5.90 -15.12 9.78
N GLY A 130 -6.20 -15.37 8.51
CA GLY A 130 -7.51 -15.12 7.89
C GLY A 130 -8.49 -16.29 7.99
N ALA A 131 -8.04 -17.44 8.50
CA ALA A 131 -8.82 -18.66 8.64
C ALA A 131 -9.35 -18.91 10.08
N GLY A 132 -9.22 -17.93 10.98
CA GLY A 132 -9.69 -17.98 12.37
C GLY A 132 -10.87 -17.07 12.65
#